data_AF-A0A3S3R600-F1
#
_entry.id   AF-A0A3S3R600-F1
#
_cell.length_a   1.000
_cell.length_b   1.000
_cell.length_c   1.000
_cell.angle_alpha   90.00
_cell.angle_beta   90.00
_cell.angle_gamma   90.00
#
_symmetry.space_group_name_H-M   'P 1'
#
loop_
_entity.id
_entity.type
_entity.pdbx_description
1 polymer ?
#
loop_
_entity_poly.entity_id
_entity_poly.type
_entity_poly.pdbx_seq_one_letter_code
_entity_poly.pdbx_strand_id
1 'polypeptide(L)'
;MNRLYTDLLIKIIANTIYSSGSQVIDPSKVGESTPFNREDRLLGRDWPTIAHSMAGVKRLTNVRDLVQRAINENVPGDFIETGVWRGGCSILMRGVLAANELKD
;
A
#
# COMPACT_ATOMS: atom_id res chain seq x y z
N MET A 1 -14.28 9.39 7.74
CA MET A 1 -13.57 8.59 6.72
C MET A 1 -14.47 7.55 6.06
N ASN A 2 -14.57 7.58 4.73
CA ASN A 2 -15.20 6.53 3.94
C ASN A 2 -14.32 5.25 3.94
N ARG A 3 -14.70 4.25 4.75
CA ARG A 3 -13.95 2.98 4.84
C ARG A 3 -14.06 2.13 3.58
N LEU A 4 -15.18 2.16 2.86
CA LEU A 4 -15.33 1.39 1.62
C LEU A 4 -14.28 1.80 0.57
N TYR A 5 -14.07 3.11 0.42
CA TYR A 5 -13.04 3.64 -0.48
C TYR A 5 -11.64 3.22 -0.06
N THR A 6 -11.26 3.46 1.20
CA THR A 6 -9.88 3.19 1.67
C THR A 6 -9.57 1.69 1.74
N ASP A 7 -10.55 0.84 2.05
CA ASP A 7 -10.39 -0.62 2.02
C ASP A 7 -10.22 -1.15 0.59
N LEU A 8 -10.98 -0.63 -0.36
CA LEU A 8 -10.80 -0.94 -1.78
C LEU A 8 -9.44 -0.45 -2.28
N LEU A 9 -9.05 0.76 -1.90
CA LEU A 9 -7.77 1.35 -2.29
C LEU A 9 -6.58 0.49 -1.81
N ILE A 10 -6.62 -0.01 -0.57
CA ILE A 10 -5.59 -0.96 -0.07
C ILE A 10 -5.55 -2.22 -0.93
N LYS A 11 -6.70 -2.79 -1.29
CA LYS A 11 -6.77 -4.00 -2.15
C LYS A 11 -6.20 -3.76 -3.55
N ILE A 12 -6.43 -2.58 -4.12
CA ILE A 12 -5.87 -2.17 -5.42
C ILE A 12 -4.36 -1.98 -5.31
N ILE A 13 -3.89 -1.23 -4.31
CA ILE A 13 -2.47 -0.93 -4.11
C ILE A 13 -1.65 -2.20 -3.86
N ALA A 14 -2.15 -3.12 -3.03
CA ALA A 14 -1.55 -4.43 -2.78
C ALA A 14 -1.85 -5.46 -3.90
N ASN A 15 -2.66 -5.07 -4.88
CA ASN A 15 -3.12 -5.90 -5.98
C ASN A 15 -3.66 -7.28 -5.55
N THR A 16 -4.38 -7.34 -4.43
CA THR A 16 -5.06 -8.57 -3.98
C THR A 16 -6.33 -8.85 -4.78
N ILE A 17 -6.78 -7.90 -5.59
CA ILE A 17 -7.94 -8.06 -6.49
C ILE A 17 -7.55 -8.97 -7.66
N TYR A 18 -6.45 -8.66 -8.33
CA TYR A 18 -6.00 -9.41 -9.50
C TYR A 18 -4.94 -10.48 -9.18
N SER A 19 -4.47 -10.53 -7.93
CA SER A 19 -3.55 -11.56 -7.43
C SER A 19 -2.28 -11.70 -8.28
N SER A 20 -1.59 -10.59 -8.56
CA SER A 20 -0.32 -10.66 -9.30
C SER A 20 0.73 -11.45 -8.54
N GLY A 21 1.50 -12.26 -9.28
CA GLY A 21 2.68 -12.97 -8.76
C GLY A 21 3.78 -12.03 -8.24
N SER A 22 4.91 -12.63 -7.88
CA SER A 22 6.00 -11.94 -7.19
C SER A 22 7.32 -12.22 -7.90
N GLN A 23 8.23 -11.24 -7.90
CA GLN A 23 9.56 -11.41 -8.47
C GLN A 23 10.38 -12.39 -7.63
N VAL A 24 11.19 -13.20 -8.28
CA VAL A 24 12.17 -14.05 -7.60
C VAL A 24 13.32 -13.18 -7.10
N ILE A 25 13.64 -13.26 -5.80
CA ILE A 25 14.73 -12.53 -5.17
C ILE A 25 16.03 -13.36 -5.28
N ASP A 26 16.46 -13.58 -6.53
CA ASP A 26 17.69 -14.27 -6.88
C ASP A 26 18.32 -13.57 -8.09
N PRO A 27 19.54 -13.01 -7.98
CA PRO A 27 20.22 -12.33 -9.08
C PRO A 27 20.41 -13.21 -10.33
N SER A 28 20.42 -14.54 -10.19
CA SER A 28 20.52 -15.46 -11.31
C SER A 28 19.21 -15.69 -12.06
N LYS A 29 18.07 -15.25 -11.49
CA LYS A 29 16.70 -15.48 -11.99
C LYS A 29 15.94 -14.18 -12.25
N VAL A 30 16.66 -13.12 -12.60
CA VAL A 30 16.06 -11.82 -12.90
C VAL A 30 15.03 -11.97 -14.01
N GLY A 31 13.82 -11.48 -13.76
CA GLY A 31 12.70 -11.57 -14.70
C GLY A 31 11.78 -12.77 -14.46
N GLU A 32 12.19 -13.75 -13.65
CA GLU A 32 11.28 -14.83 -13.21
C GLU A 32 10.30 -14.34 -12.15
N SER A 33 9.14 -15.00 -12.11
CA SER A 33 8.10 -14.73 -11.12
C SER A 33 7.56 -16.00 -10.48
N THR A 34 7.25 -15.93 -9.20
CA THR A 34 6.47 -16.94 -8.48
C THR A 34 4.97 -16.63 -8.54
N PRO A 35 4.10 -17.65 -8.41
CA PRO A 35 2.68 -17.45 -8.25
C PRO A 35 2.35 -16.59 -7.02
N PHE A 36 1.19 -15.93 -7.06
CA PHE A 36 0.71 -15.15 -5.93
C PHE A 36 0.54 -16.01 -4.67
N ASN A 37 1.16 -15.56 -3.58
CA ASN A 37 0.92 -16.07 -2.25
C ASN A 37 0.17 -15.03 -1.41
N ARG A 38 -1.02 -15.41 -0.93
CA ARG A 38 -1.89 -14.52 -0.16
C ARG A 38 -1.29 -14.11 1.18
N GLU A 39 -0.62 -15.02 1.87
CA GLU A 39 -0.02 -14.75 3.17
C GLU A 39 1.17 -13.81 3.01
N ASP A 40 2.02 -14.05 2.02
CA ASP A 40 3.13 -13.15 1.74
C ASP A 40 2.65 -11.75 1.37
N ARG A 41 1.60 -11.62 0.53
CA ARG A 41 1.04 -10.31 0.20
C ARG A 41 0.38 -9.61 1.40
N LEU A 42 -0.26 -10.39 2.27
CA LEU A 42 -0.87 -9.87 3.50
C LEU A 42 0.19 -9.25 4.41
N LEU A 43 1.36 -9.90 4.52
CA LEU A 43 2.47 -9.50 5.38
C LEU A 43 3.48 -8.58 4.67
N GLY A 44 3.42 -8.48 3.35
CA GLY A 44 4.38 -7.79 2.47
C GLY A 44 5.77 -8.45 2.48
N ARG A 45 5.78 -9.78 2.41
CA ARG A 45 7.01 -10.60 2.36
C ARG A 45 7.45 -10.94 0.94
N ASP A 46 6.79 -10.35 -0.05
CA ASP A 46 7.06 -10.56 -1.46
C ASP A 46 7.33 -9.24 -2.19
N TRP A 47 7.89 -9.32 -3.40
CA TRP A 47 8.05 -8.18 -4.31
C TRP A 47 7.09 -8.33 -5.49
N PRO A 48 5.92 -7.67 -5.46
CA PRO A 48 4.88 -7.92 -6.46
C PRO A 48 5.31 -7.50 -7.87
N THR A 49 5.03 -8.31 -8.87
CA THR A 49 5.37 -7.98 -10.27
C THR A 49 4.64 -6.75 -10.77
N ILE A 50 3.38 -6.52 -10.35
CA ILE A 50 2.51 -5.44 -10.84
C ILE A 50 2.06 -4.46 -9.74
N ALA A 51 1.83 -4.91 -8.50
CA ALA A 51 1.24 -4.07 -7.46
C ALA A 51 2.01 -2.75 -7.22
N HIS A 52 1.31 -1.72 -6.74
CA HIS A 52 1.89 -0.39 -6.51
C HIS A 52 2.67 -0.28 -5.18
N SER A 53 2.49 -1.22 -4.25
CA SER A 53 3.30 -1.30 -3.02
C SER A 53 3.69 -2.74 -2.66
N MET A 54 4.92 -2.91 -2.15
CA MET A 54 5.41 -4.15 -1.54
C MET A 54 5.20 -4.17 -0.02
N ALA A 55 4.65 -3.10 0.57
CA ALA A 55 4.41 -3.03 2.02
C ALA A 55 3.38 -4.07 2.50
N GLY A 56 2.54 -4.58 1.60
CA GLY A 56 1.50 -5.54 1.92
C GLY A 56 0.34 -4.94 2.72
N VAL A 57 -0.72 -5.72 2.88
CA VAL A 57 -2.01 -5.22 3.38
C VAL A 57 -1.91 -4.73 4.83
N LYS A 58 -1.17 -5.41 5.71
CA LYS A 58 -1.07 -5.00 7.13
C LYS A 58 -0.38 -3.65 7.32
N ARG A 59 0.73 -3.40 6.63
CA ARG A 59 1.44 -2.10 6.73
C ARG A 59 0.67 -0.98 6.04
N LEU A 60 0.03 -1.25 4.89
CA LEU A 60 -0.88 -0.26 4.27
C LEU A 60 -2.05 0.10 5.21
N THR A 61 -2.64 -0.89 5.89
CA THR A 61 -3.67 -0.64 6.90
C THR A 61 -3.15 0.23 8.04
N ASN A 62 -1.94 -0.05 8.53
CA ASN A 62 -1.29 0.79 9.55
C ASN A 62 -1.10 2.24 9.08
N VAL A 63 -0.62 2.45 7.84
CA VAL A 63 -0.48 3.80 7.25
C VAL A 63 -1.83 4.52 7.22
N ARG A 64 -2.89 3.87 6.71
CA ARG A 64 -4.25 4.44 6.70
C ARG A 64 -4.68 4.89 8.10
N ASP A 65 -4.48 4.03 9.09
CA ASP A 65 -4.95 4.29 10.46
C ASP A 65 -4.13 5.40 11.13
N LEU A 66 -2.82 5.49 10.89
CA LEU A 66 -1.97 6.56 11.40
C LEU A 66 -2.30 7.92 10.76
N VAL A 67 -2.50 7.96 9.44
CA VAL A 67 -2.93 9.19 8.74
C VAL A 67 -4.29 9.65 9.29
N GLN A 68 -5.25 8.73 9.40
CA GLN A 68 -6.57 9.07 9.93
C GLN A 68 -6.49 9.54 11.38
N ARG A 69 -5.61 8.95 12.19
CA ARG A 69 -5.40 9.35 13.58
C ARG A 69 -4.85 10.77 13.67
N ALA A 70 -3.83 11.11 12.90
CA ALA A 70 -3.28 12.46 12.86
C ALA A 70 -4.35 13.51 12.49
N ILE A 71 -5.21 13.20 11.51
CA ILE A 71 -6.37 14.03 11.15
C ILE A 71 -7.34 14.18 12.33
N ASN A 72 -7.75 13.07 12.95
CA ASN A 72 -8.73 13.09 14.04
C ASN A 72 -8.22 13.85 15.28
N GLU A 73 -6.91 13.76 15.56
CA GLU A 73 -6.26 14.40 16.70
C GLU A 73 -5.79 15.83 16.38
N ASN A 74 -6.06 16.34 15.16
CA ASN A 74 -5.62 17.66 14.69
C ASN A 74 -4.10 17.89 14.84
N VAL A 75 -3.30 16.87 14.54
CA VAL A 75 -1.83 16.99 14.53
C VAL A 75 -1.42 17.77 13.27
N PRO A 76 -0.79 18.95 13.39
CA PRO A 76 -0.43 19.76 12.23
C PRO A 76 0.80 19.19 11.50
N GLY A 77 0.82 19.35 10.18
CA GLY A 77 1.96 19.02 9.33
C GLY A 77 1.60 18.15 8.13
N ASP A 78 2.63 17.78 7.37
CA ASP A 78 2.52 16.98 6.15
C ASP A 78 2.87 15.50 6.39
N PHE A 79 2.59 14.66 5.39
CA PHE A 79 3.02 13.26 5.36
C PHE A 79 4.18 13.07 4.39
N ILE A 80 5.14 12.21 4.73
CA ILE A 80 6.31 11.90 3.90
C ILE A 80 6.62 10.39 3.89
N GLU A 81 7.04 9.87 2.73
CA GLU A 81 7.56 8.51 2.55
C GLU A 81 8.96 8.59 1.93
N THR A 82 10.00 8.24 2.69
CA THR A 82 11.41 8.30 2.26
C THR A 82 11.89 6.98 1.65
N GLY A 83 11.26 6.58 0.55
CA GLY A 83 11.52 5.31 -0.14
C GLY A 83 10.24 4.74 -0.72
N VAL A 84 9.82 5.24 -1.87
CA VAL A 84 8.44 5.07 -2.35
C VAL A 84 8.21 3.85 -3.24
N TRP A 85 9.28 3.27 -3.81
CA TRP A 85 9.17 2.27 -4.89
C TRP A 85 8.23 2.74 -6.01
N ARG A 86 7.07 2.08 -6.18
CA ARG A 86 6.02 2.45 -7.15
C ARG A 86 4.99 3.44 -6.61
N GLY A 87 5.19 3.99 -5.41
CA GLY A 87 4.39 5.07 -4.83
C GLY A 87 3.12 4.63 -4.08
N GLY A 88 2.89 3.34 -3.87
CA GLY A 88 1.62 2.86 -3.34
C GLY A 88 1.26 3.37 -1.93
N CYS A 89 2.21 3.53 -0.99
CA CYS A 89 1.85 4.09 0.32
C CYS A 89 1.55 5.59 0.22
N SER A 90 2.33 6.34 -0.56
CA SER A 90 2.05 7.75 -0.90
C SER A 90 0.66 7.95 -1.52
N ILE A 91 0.27 7.09 -2.47
CA ILE A 91 -1.09 7.07 -3.03
C ILE A 91 -2.14 6.85 -1.93
N LEU A 92 -1.89 5.91 -1.01
CA LEU A 92 -2.80 5.65 0.10
C LEU A 92 -2.95 6.86 1.02
N MET A 93 -1.84 7.50 1.43
CA MET A 93 -1.87 8.70 2.26
C MET A 93 -2.70 9.81 1.61
N ARG A 94 -2.47 10.06 0.32
CA ARG A 94 -3.27 11.05 -0.45
C ARG A 94 -4.74 10.65 -0.54
N GLY A 95 -5.04 9.36 -0.68
CA GLY A 95 -6.40 8.82 -0.68
C GLY A 95 -7.13 9.03 0.65
N VAL A 96 -6.44 8.88 1.79
CA VAL A 96 -7.06 9.15 3.11
C VAL A 96 -7.41 10.64 3.26
N LEU A 97 -6.55 11.56 2.81
CA LEU A 97 -6.87 12.99 2.78
C LEU A 97 -8.12 13.27 1.92
N ALA A 98 -8.17 12.73 0.71
CA ALA A 98 -9.34 12.88 -0.18
C ALA A 98 -10.64 12.33 0.44
N ALA A 99 -10.56 11.20 1.15
CA ALA A 99 -11.71 10.58 1.82
C ALA A 99 -12.23 11.36 3.05
N ASN A 100 -11.51 12.39 3.48
CA ASN A 100 -11.93 13.35 4.49
C ASN A 100 -12.08 14.77 3.89
N GLU A 101 -12.13 14.89 2.56
CA GLU A 101 -12.29 16.14 1.81
C GLU A 101 -11.19 17.18 2.08
N LEU A 102 -10.03 16.71 2.54
CA LEU A 102 -8.86 17.55 2.75
C LEU A 102 -8.08 17.71 1.44
N LYS A 103 -7.64 18.94 1.21
CA LYS A 103 -6.73 19.30 0.12
C LYS A 103 -5.34 19.56 0.69
N ASP A 104 -4.35 19.40 -0.17
CA ASP A 104 -2.99 19.86 0.07
C ASP A 104 -2.95 21.39 0.00
#